data_AF-D8J7Y1-F1
#
_entry.id   AF-D8J7Y1-F1
#
_cell.length_a   1.000
_cell.length_b   1.000
_cell.length_c   1.000
_cell.angle_alpha   90.00
_cell.angle_beta   90.00
_cell.angle_gamma   90.00
#
_symmetry.space_group_name_H-M   'P 1'
#
loop_
_entity.id
_entity.type
_entity.pdbx_description
1 polymer ?
#
loop_
_entity_poly.entity_id
_entity_poly.type
_entity_poly.pdbx_seq_one_letter_code
_entity_poly.pdbx_strand_id
1 'polypeptide(L)'
;MNDPIRTLADVAPHDRVRVTLLNGDRLEGRAQPVEFEPERRVRVELRSGDVDRAIRYDVSSTYRTDEWETPVARRYDVRHEESEWITMGDVSEASITERSSDREDRSDERV
;
A
#
# COMPACT_ATOMS: atom_id res chain seq x y z
N MET A 1 -1.08 0.55 -18.90
CA MET A 1 -1.58 0.26 -17.54
C MET A 1 -0.39 -0.17 -16.73
N ASN A 2 -0.14 0.49 -15.59
CA ASN A 2 0.94 0.11 -14.70
C ASN A 2 0.50 -1.15 -13.94
N ASP A 3 1.30 -2.21 -13.99
CA ASP A 3 0.99 -3.45 -13.29
C ASP A 3 1.06 -3.18 -11.77
N PRO A 4 -0.04 -3.37 -11.02
CA PRO A 4 -0.08 -2.99 -9.61
C PRO A 4 0.90 -3.83 -8.78
N ILE A 5 1.19 -5.07 -9.18
CA ILE A 5 2.14 -5.94 -8.47
C ILE A 5 3.55 -5.38 -8.56
N ARG A 6 4.01 -4.98 -9.75
CA ARG A 6 5.32 -4.34 -9.92
C ARG A 6 5.47 -3.11 -9.04
N THR A 7 4.45 -2.25 -8.98
CA THR A 7 4.50 -1.08 -8.09
C THR A 7 4.56 -1.49 -6.63
N LEU A 8 3.71 -2.42 -6.19
CA LEU A 8 3.65 -2.87 -4.80
C LEU A 8 4.95 -3.55 -4.33
N ALA A 9 5.62 -4.29 -5.22
CA ALA A 9 6.92 -4.90 -4.95
C ALA A 9 8.05 -3.88 -4.82
N ASP A 10 7.89 -2.69 -5.40
CA ASP A 10 8.87 -1.60 -5.40
C ASP A 10 8.62 -0.56 -4.29
N VAL A 11 7.53 -0.71 -3.51
CA VAL A 11 7.21 0.19 -2.39
C VAL A 11 8.27 0.05 -1.30
N ALA A 12 8.91 1.17 -0.96
CA ALA A 12 9.78 1.25 0.19
C ALA A 12 9.02 1.68 1.47
N PRO A 13 9.53 1.34 2.67
CA PRO A 13 9.00 1.89 3.93
C PRO A 13 8.90 3.42 3.86
N HIS A 14 7.78 3.97 4.34
CA HIS A 14 7.48 5.41 4.36
C HIS A 14 7.18 6.07 3.01
N ASP A 15 7.22 5.35 1.88
CA ASP A 15 6.70 5.86 0.61
C ASP A 15 5.22 6.21 0.74
N ARG A 16 4.79 7.29 0.08
CA ARG A 16 3.35 7.56 -0.08
C ARG A 16 2.85 6.79 -1.29
N VAL A 17 1.87 5.94 -1.06
CA VAL A 17 1.28 5.08 -2.08
C VAL A 17 -0.18 5.45 -2.25
N ARG A 18 -0.61 5.51 -3.51
CA ARG A 18 -2.01 5.62 -3.91
C ARG A 18 -2.41 4.34 -4.65
N VAL A 19 -3.55 3.80 -4.27
CA VAL A 19 -4.12 2.58 -4.84
C VAL A 19 -5.52 2.91 -5.33
N THR A 20 -5.83 2.48 -6.55
CA THR A 20 -7.17 2.56 -7.14
C THR A 20 -7.75 1.16 -7.21
N LEU A 21 -8.99 1.01 -6.76
CA LEU A 21 -9.72 -0.26 -6.80
C LEU A 21 -10.50 -0.41 -8.12
N LEU A 22 -10.95 -1.61 -8.46
CA LEU A 22 -11.77 -1.85 -9.65
C LEU A 22 -13.12 -1.12 -9.62
N ASN A 23 -13.66 -0.85 -8.42
CA ASN A 23 -14.90 -0.09 -8.25
C ASN A 23 -14.70 1.44 -8.40
N GLY A 24 -13.47 1.90 -8.62
CA GLY A 24 -13.13 3.33 -8.76
C GLY A 24 -12.70 4.03 -7.47
N ASP A 25 -12.83 3.37 -6.31
CA ASP A 25 -12.39 3.92 -5.03
C ASP A 25 -10.87 4.10 -4.99
N ARG A 26 -10.43 5.12 -4.24
CA ARG A 26 -9.01 5.46 -4.10
C ARG A 26 -8.61 5.42 -2.63
N LEU A 27 -7.54 4.69 -2.36
CA LEU A 27 -6.91 4.58 -1.06
C LEU A 27 -5.54 5.27 -1.14
N GLU A 28 -5.21 6.07 -0.13
CA GLU A 28 -3.92 6.73 -0.06
C GLU A 28 -3.37 6.63 1.36
N GLY A 29 -2.09 6.32 1.47
CA GLY A 29 -1.43 6.27 2.76
C GLY A 29 0.08 6.13 2.65
N ARG A 30 0.74 6.23 3.80
CA ARG A 30 2.16 5.95 3.90
C ARG A 30 2.38 4.46 4.14
N ALA A 31 3.24 3.87 3.34
CA ALA A 31 3.65 2.49 3.48
C ALA A 31 4.32 2.25 4.84
N GLN A 32 3.88 1.20 5.51
CA GLN A 32 4.56 0.56 6.63
C GLN A 32 5.02 -0.83 6.13
N PRO A 33 6.25 -1.25 6.46
CA PRO A 33 6.74 -2.56 6.07
C PRO A 33 6.01 -3.65 6.85
N VAL A 34 5.35 -4.59 6.17
CA VAL A 34 4.66 -5.72 6.83
C VAL A 34 4.85 -7.05 6.10
N GLU A 35 6.06 -7.29 5.57
CA GLU A 35 6.52 -8.53 4.89
C GLU A 35 6.42 -8.50 3.35
N PHE A 36 7.57 -8.71 2.71
CA PHE A 36 7.69 -8.98 1.28
C PHE A 36 8.41 -10.32 1.10
N GLU A 37 7.70 -11.31 0.55
CA GLU A 37 8.26 -12.58 0.12
C GLU A 37 8.16 -12.64 -1.41
N PRO A 38 9.22 -12.28 -2.17
CA PRO A 38 9.17 -12.05 -3.61
C PRO A 38 8.65 -13.23 -4.45
N GLU A 39 8.66 -14.44 -3.91
CA GLU A 39 8.25 -15.67 -4.61
C GLU A 39 6.92 -16.23 -4.08
N ARG A 40 6.28 -15.55 -3.11
CA ARG A 40 5.13 -16.11 -2.40
C ARG A 40 4.04 -15.08 -2.12
N ARG A 41 4.43 -13.88 -1.69
CA ARG A 41 3.47 -12.89 -1.17
C ARG A 41 4.05 -11.48 -1.19
N VAL A 42 3.26 -10.52 -1.67
CA VAL A 42 3.47 -9.10 -1.43
C VAL A 42 2.41 -8.59 -0.46
N ARG A 43 2.83 -7.85 0.57
CA ARG A 43 1.93 -7.22 1.54
C ARG A 43 2.42 -5.83 1.89
N VAL A 44 1.58 -4.84 1.66
CA VAL A 44 1.83 -3.44 1.99
C VAL A 44 0.74 -2.98 2.95
N GLU A 45 1.12 -2.55 4.16
CA GLU A 45 0.20 -1.82 5.03
C GLU A 45 0.34 -0.33 4.73
N LEU A 46 -0.79 0.34 4.51
CA LEU A 46 -0.83 1.79 4.37
C LEU A 46 -1.50 2.39 5.59
N ARG A 47 -0.90 3.45 6.12
CA ARG A 47 -1.56 4.30 7.12
C ARG A 47 -2.10 5.55 6.45
N SER A 48 -3.41 5.76 6.57
CA SER A 48 -4.01 7.05 6.25
C SER A 48 -3.26 8.13 7.02
N GLY A 49 -2.74 9.13 6.31
CA GLY A 49 -2.03 10.27 6.89
C GLY A 49 -2.92 11.12 7.80
N ASP A 50 -2.47 12.36 8.10
CA ASP A 50 -2.90 13.30 9.15
C ASP A 50 -4.41 13.46 9.45
N VAL A 51 -5.30 13.01 8.57
CA VAL A 51 -6.76 13.15 8.69
C VAL A 51 -7.37 12.04 9.56
N ASP A 52 -6.89 10.79 9.43
CA ASP A 52 -7.44 9.64 10.15
C ASP A 52 -6.35 8.61 10.45
N ARG A 53 -5.52 8.91 11.45
CA ARG A 53 -4.49 7.98 12.01
C ARG A 53 -5.08 6.65 12.52
N ALA A 54 -6.41 6.56 12.57
CA ALA A 54 -7.17 5.40 12.96
C ALA A 54 -7.37 4.38 11.84
N ILE A 55 -7.15 4.73 10.57
CA ILE A 55 -7.40 3.79 9.46
C ILE A 55 -6.10 3.16 8.99
N ARG A 56 -6.10 1.84 8.90
CA ARG A 56 -5.07 1.04 8.23
C ARG A 56 -5.66 0.40 7.00
N TYR A 57 -4.88 0.36 5.92
CA TYR A 57 -5.18 -0.44 4.75
C TYR A 57 -4.14 -1.54 4.62
N ASP A 58 -4.57 -2.69 4.13
CA ASP A 58 -3.73 -3.84 3.82
C ASP A 58 -3.94 -4.16 2.35
N VAL A 59 -2.89 -4.08 1.56
CA VAL A 59 -2.91 -4.44 0.15
C VAL A 59 -2.00 -5.64 -0.01
N SER A 60 -2.56 -6.77 -0.44
CA SER A 60 -1.78 -8.00 -0.59
C SER A 60 -2.14 -8.79 -1.83
N SER A 61 -1.15 -9.51 -2.34
CA SER A 61 -1.31 -10.50 -3.40
C SER A 61 -0.45 -11.72 -3.08
N THR A 62 -0.88 -12.87 -3.60
CA THR A 62 -0.20 -14.16 -3.47
C THR A 62 0.22 -14.64 -4.85
N TYR A 63 1.38 -15.28 -4.94
CA TYR A 63 1.81 -15.96 -6.16
C TYR A 63 1.26 -17.38 -6.18
N ARG A 64 0.48 -17.75 -7.21
CA ARG A 64 -0.12 -19.07 -7.38
C ARG A 64 -0.11 -19.46 -8.85
N THR A 65 0.04 -20.75 -9.14
CA THR A 65 -0.07 -21.28 -10.53
C THR A 65 0.78 -20.51 -11.54
N ASP A 66 2.03 -20.20 -11.18
CA ASP A 66 2.99 -19.47 -12.02
C ASP A 66 2.56 -18.04 -12.42
N GLU A 67 1.62 -17.45 -11.67
CA GLU A 67 1.21 -16.06 -11.83
C GLU A 67 0.90 -15.36 -10.49
N TRP A 68 0.93 -14.03 -10.49
CA TRP A 68 0.45 -13.25 -9.34
C TRP A 68 -1.07 -13.10 -9.42
N GLU A 69 -1.76 -13.39 -8.32
CA GLU A 69 -3.18 -13.08 -8.22
C GLU A 69 -3.40 -11.56 -8.18
N THR A 70 -4.59 -11.10 -8.58
CA THR A 70 -4.95 -9.68 -8.46
C THR A 70 -4.82 -9.23 -7.00
N PRO A 71 -4.12 -8.12 -6.70
CA PRO A 71 -4.01 -7.66 -5.33
C PRO A 71 -5.36 -7.26 -4.77
N VAL A 72 -5.59 -7.58 -3.50
CA VAL A 72 -6.83 -7.25 -2.78
C VAL A 72 -6.51 -6.22 -1.69
N ALA A 73 -7.34 -5.19 -1.60
CA ALA A 73 -7.28 -4.18 -0.56
C ALA A 73 -8.27 -4.49 0.56
N ARG A 74 -7.82 -4.32 1.80
CA ARG A 74 -8.62 -4.45 3.02
C ARG A 74 -8.45 -3.20 3.88
N ARG A 75 -9.47 -2.86 4.66
CA ARG A 75 -9.47 -1.73 5.60
C ARG A 75 -9.65 -2.25 7.02
N TYR A 76 -8.94 -1.63 7.95
CA TYR A 76 -9.10 -1.82 9.38
C TYR A 76 -9.25 -0.48 10.09
N ASP A 77 -10.25 -0.39 10.95
CA ASP A 77 -10.51 0.80 11.77
C ASP A 77 -10.02 0.57 13.21
N VAL A 78 -8.89 1.20 13.54
CA VAL A 78 -8.23 1.09 14.85
C VAL A 78 -9.03 1.77 15.96
N ARG A 79 -9.98 2.68 15.66
CA ARG A 79 -10.81 3.32 16.71
C ARG A 79 -11.86 2.39 17.28
N HIS A 80 -12.22 1.34 16.57
CA HIS A 80 -13.21 0.37 16.98
C HIS A 80 -12.46 -0.90 17.37
N GLU A 81 -12.33 -1.14 18.68
CA GLU A 81 -11.51 -2.24 19.26
C GLU A 81 -11.96 -3.63 18.82
N GLU A 82 -13.23 -3.78 18.42
CA GLU A 82 -13.83 -4.99 17.85
C GLU A 82 -13.76 -5.05 16.31
N SER A 83 -13.06 -4.13 15.66
CA SER A 83 -13.00 -4.10 14.19
C SER A 83 -12.34 -5.33 13.63
N GLU A 84 -12.93 -5.85 12.56
CA GLU A 84 -12.37 -6.86 11.69
C GLU A 84 -11.78 -6.19 10.42
N TRP A 85 -10.90 -6.92 9.73
CA TRP A 85 -10.42 -6.48 8.41
C TRP A 85 -11.55 -6.62 7.39
N ILE A 86 -12.00 -5.51 6.84
CA ILE A 86 -13.06 -5.46 5.83
C ILE A 86 -12.42 -5.44 4.45
N THR A 87 -12.79 -6.39 3.59
CA THR A 87 -12.36 -6.39 2.19
C THR A 87 -13.02 -5.24 1.43
N MET A 88 -12.20 -4.39 0.82
CA MET A 88 -12.63 -3.24 0.02
C MET A 88 -12.81 -3.61 -1.45
N GLY A 89 -11.98 -4.52 -1.95
CA GLY A 89 -12.04 -5.03 -3.33
C GLY A 89 -10.67 -5.19 -3.97
N ASP A 90 -10.68 -5.57 -5.25
CA ASP A 90 -9.49 -5.78 -6.05
C ASP A 90 -8.85 -4.47 -6.49
N VAL A 91 -7.53 -4.46 -6.51
CA VAL A 91 -6.69 -3.35 -6.95
C VAL A 91 -6.57 -3.36 -8.46
N SER A 92 -6.95 -2.25 -9.08
CA SER A 92 -6.80 -2.02 -10.51
C SER A 92 -5.49 -1.32 -10.87
N GLU A 93 -5.02 -0.43 -9.98
CA GLU A 93 -3.80 0.36 -10.20
C GLU A 93 -3.14 0.69 -8.86
N ALA A 94 -1.80 0.71 -8.85
CA ALA A 94 -1.00 1.21 -7.74
C ALA A 94 0.06 2.19 -8.26
N SER A 95 0.29 3.27 -7.50
CA SER A 95 1.26 4.32 -7.82
C SER A 95 1.94 4.84 -6.56
N ILE A 96 3.26 5.07 -6.63
CA ILE A 96 4.02 5.73 -5.57
C ILE A 96 4.02 7.23 -5.87
N THR A 97 3.31 8.00 -5.04
CA THR A 97 3.11 9.43 -5.24
C THR A 97 4.21 10.28 -4.61
N GLU A 98 4.86 9.78 -3.57
CA GLU A 98 6.06 10.39 -2.97
C GLU A 98 7.00 9.27 -2.53
N ARG A 99 8.26 9.34 -2.95
CA ARG A 99 9.32 8.45 -2.46
C ARG A 99 9.88 9.00 -1.15
N SER A 100 10.12 8.11 -0.21
CA SER A 100 10.85 8.41 1.03
C SER A 100 12.24 9.00 0.76
N SER A 101 12.96 8.44 -0.22
CA SER A 101 14.30 8.89 -0.63
C SER A 101 14.36 10.31 -1.22
N ASP A 102 13.31 10.79 -1.87
CA ASP A 102 13.24 12.18 -2.39
C ASP A 102 13.20 13.22 -1.25
N ARG A 103 12.78 12.79 -0.05
CA ARG A 103 12.67 13.66 1.12
C ARG A 103 14.02 13.89 1.81
N GLU A 104 14.94 12.93 1.72
CA GLU A 104 16.26 13.00 2.36
C GLU A 104 17.21 13.95 1.61
N ASP A 105 17.12 14.01 0.28
CA ASP A 105 17.99 14.84 -0.58
C ASP A 105 17.83 16.36 -0.33
N ARG A 106 16.66 16.82 0.12
CA ARG A 106 16.43 18.25 0.43
C ARG A 106 16.99 18.71 1.77
N SER A 107 17.60 17.83 2.55
CA SER A 107 18.15 18.17 3.87
C SER A 107 19.62 18.58 3.84
N ASP A 108 20.30 18.47 2.69
CA ASP A 108 21.75 18.70 2.57
C ASP A 108 22.16 20.07 1.99
N GLU A 109 21.23 20.96 1.63
CA GLU A 109 21.57 22.32 1.17
C GLU A 109 21.51 23.37 2.30
N ARG A 110 22.28 23.13 3.35
CA ARG A 110 22.63 24.15 4.36
C ARG A 110 24.10 24.00 4.77
N VAL A 111 25.00 24.56 3.95
CA VAL A 111 26.36 24.94 4.36
C VAL A 111 26.64 26.38 3.97
#